data_AF-A0A7X7L4X6-F1
#
_entry.id   AF-A0A7X7L4X6-F1
#
_cell.length_a   1.000
_cell.length_b   1.000
_cell.length_c   1.000
_cell.angle_alpha   90.00
_cell.angle_beta   90.00
_cell.angle_gamma   90.00
#
_symmetry.space_group_name_H-M   'P 1'
#
loop_
_entity.id
_entity.type
_entity.pdbx_description
1 polymer ?
#
loop_
_entity_poly.entity_id
_entity_poly.type
_entity_poly.pdbx_seq_one_letter_code
_entity_poly.pdbx_strand_id
1 'polypeptide(L)'
;MLLALSSSYVYHNTSWAKNIWDEMSLCDKSMYNEVSGATADEIHDLIVRNKHWHENNITNFSEAFPPEFIENFINNISAEYMNWKIQHEVTYYNSSLCVFEDFIDIPLMSDGELRLECIARKPAIPEKKWVSGYVFKICMNDNCVGELNVRIGYTDSLYYGGQIGYGIDEQYRGHHYSERACRLLVPLLKAHGMEKVLITNNHTNKASQKTCERLGARLIRVAPVPQWHDLYEEGNRLENIFEWKIN
;
A
#
# COMPACT_ATOMS: atom_id res chain seq x y z
N MET A 1 -8.00 -23.73 26.73
CA MET A 1 -6.94 -23.62 27.77
C MET A 1 -5.61 -23.18 27.17
N LEU A 2 -5.03 -23.92 26.21
CA LEU A 2 -3.71 -23.59 25.62
C LEU A 2 -3.64 -22.20 24.92
N LEU A 3 -4.67 -21.84 24.15
CA LEU A 3 -4.78 -20.51 23.51
C LEU A 3 -4.90 -19.36 24.54
N ALA A 4 -5.62 -19.58 25.64
CA ALA A 4 -5.78 -18.58 26.69
C ALA A 4 -4.47 -18.34 27.46
N LEU A 5 -3.71 -19.40 27.75
CA LEU A 5 -2.38 -19.32 28.37
C LEU A 5 -1.38 -18.60 27.45
N SER A 6 -1.39 -18.92 26.15
CA SER A 6 -0.51 -18.28 25.16
C SER A 6 -0.86 -16.80 25.00
N SER A 7 -2.15 -16.45 24.91
CA SER A 7 -2.63 -15.05 24.84
C SER A 7 -2.28 -14.26 26.10
N SER A 8 -2.43 -14.86 27.29
CA SER A 8 -2.04 -14.25 28.58
C SER A 8 -0.52 -14.04 28.65
N TYR A 9 0.29 -15.02 28.21
CA TYR A 9 1.74 -14.85 28.13
C TYR A 9 2.13 -13.68 27.24
N VAL A 10 1.58 -13.59 26.02
CA VAL A 10 1.85 -12.50 25.08
C VAL A 10 1.41 -11.15 25.64
N TYR A 11 0.23 -11.07 26.27
CA TYR A 11 -0.30 -9.85 26.90
C TYR A 11 0.66 -9.26 27.94
N HIS A 12 1.26 -10.12 28.78
CA HIS A 12 2.13 -9.68 29.87
C HIS A 12 3.59 -9.46 29.45
N ASN A 13 4.06 -10.13 28.39
CA ASN A 13 5.47 -10.12 28.00
C ASN A 13 5.76 -9.28 26.73
N THR A 14 4.73 -8.75 26.05
CA THR A 14 4.92 -7.87 24.90
C THR A 14 4.08 -6.59 25.01
N SER A 15 4.72 -5.44 24.87
CA SER A 15 4.06 -4.13 25.02
C SER A 15 2.98 -3.88 23.96
N TRP A 16 3.22 -4.33 22.72
CA TRP A 16 2.27 -4.15 21.62
C TRP A 16 0.96 -4.91 21.86
N ALA A 17 1.01 -6.12 22.42
CA ALA A 17 -0.21 -6.92 22.60
C ALA A 17 -1.11 -6.31 23.67
N LYS A 18 -0.53 -5.83 24.77
CA LYS A 18 -1.26 -5.06 25.79
C LYS A 18 -1.94 -3.84 25.18
N ASN A 19 -1.21 -3.06 24.38
CA ASN A 19 -1.74 -1.88 23.70
C ASN A 19 -2.91 -2.23 22.77
N ILE A 20 -2.82 -3.33 22.01
CA ILE A 20 -3.93 -3.79 21.15
C ILE A 20 -5.18 -4.09 21.97
N TRP A 21 -5.06 -4.82 23.09
CA TRP A 21 -6.20 -5.10 23.95
C TRP A 21 -6.80 -3.82 24.56
N ASP A 22 -5.96 -2.84 24.90
CA ASP A 22 -6.41 -1.53 25.36
C ASP A 22 -7.21 -0.79 24.28
N GLU A 23 -6.66 -0.69 23.06
CA GLU A 23 -7.32 -0.06 21.92
C GLU A 23 -8.63 -0.77 21.56
N MET A 24 -8.64 -2.10 21.48
CA MET A 24 -9.84 -2.89 21.19
C MET A 24 -10.94 -2.67 22.22
N SER A 25 -10.58 -2.56 23.51
CA SER A 25 -11.56 -2.31 24.59
C SER A 25 -12.18 -0.92 24.55
N LEU A 26 -11.50 0.05 23.93
CA LEU A 26 -11.95 1.43 23.76
C LEU A 26 -12.56 1.68 22.37
N CYS A 27 -12.53 0.69 21.48
CA CYS A 27 -12.99 0.79 20.11
C CYS A 27 -14.52 0.97 20.04
N ASP A 28 -14.96 1.89 19.19
CA ASP A 28 -16.39 2.12 18.94
C ASP A 28 -17.02 0.87 18.27
N LYS A 29 -18.16 0.43 18.78
CA LYS A 29 -18.85 -0.78 18.31
C LYS A 29 -19.27 -0.69 16.84
N SER A 30 -19.45 0.51 16.29
CA SER A 30 -19.73 0.74 14.86
C SER A 30 -18.58 0.32 13.94
N MET A 31 -17.38 0.11 14.48
CA MET A 31 -16.21 -0.37 13.75
C MET A 31 -16.17 -1.90 13.65
N TYR A 32 -17.07 -2.61 14.33
CA TYR A 32 -17.09 -4.07 14.29
C TYR A 32 -17.75 -4.54 13.00
N ASN A 33 -17.08 -5.44 12.30
CA ASN A 33 -17.68 -6.11 11.14
C ASN A 33 -18.84 -7.00 11.59
N GLU A 34 -19.81 -7.21 10.70
CA GLU A 34 -20.89 -8.16 10.94
C GLU A 34 -20.34 -9.58 11.15
N VAL A 35 -20.57 -10.14 12.34
CA VAL A 35 -20.25 -11.53 12.66
C VAL A 35 -21.57 -12.30 12.73
N SER A 36 -21.74 -13.28 11.83
CA SER A 36 -22.94 -14.08 11.81
C SER A 36 -23.15 -14.78 13.17
N GLY A 37 -24.31 -14.54 13.79
CA GLY A 37 -24.67 -15.14 15.07
C GLY A 37 -24.14 -14.42 16.31
N ALA A 38 -23.57 -13.21 16.18
CA ALA A 38 -23.19 -12.36 17.31
C ALA A 38 -23.49 -10.89 17.03
N THR A 39 -24.03 -10.20 18.03
CA THR A 39 -24.24 -8.75 18.00
C THR A 39 -22.93 -8.00 18.28
N ALA A 40 -22.85 -6.74 17.85
CA ALA A 40 -21.70 -5.88 18.16
C ALA A 40 -21.49 -5.71 19.69
N ASP A 41 -22.57 -5.72 20.46
CA ASP A 41 -22.53 -5.68 21.93
C ASP A 41 -21.91 -6.97 22.51
N GLU A 42 -22.31 -8.15 22.03
CA GLU A 42 -21.74 -9.42 22.49
C GLU A 42 -20.25 -9.53 22.16
N ILE A 43 -19.82 -9.00 21.02
CA ILE A 43 -18.41 -8.91 20.62
C ILE A 43 -17.66 -7.95 21.56
N HIS A 44 -18.23 -6.76 21.82
CA HIS A 44 -17.63 -5.79 22.75
C HIS A 44 -17.45 -6.40 24.14
N ASP A 45 -18.49 -7.03 24.68
CA ASP A 45 -18.49 -7.65 25.99
C ASP A 45 -17.48 -8.80 26.06
N LEU A 46 -17.28 -9.55 24.98
CA LEU A 46 -16.23 -10.56 24.90
C LEU A 46 -14.83 -9.91 24.98
N ILE A 47 -14.59 -8.83 24.26
CA ILE A 47 -13.29 -8.12 24.25
C ILE A 47 -12.98 -7.57 25.64
N VAL A 48 -13.92 -6.83 26.24
CA VAL A 48 -13.75 -6.23 27.58
C VAL A 48 -13.52 -7.30 28.64
N ARG A 49 -14.29 -8.40 28.61
CA ARG A 49 -14.10 -9.52 29.54
C ARG A 49 -12.75 -10.21 29.38
N ASN A 50 -12.27 -10.41 28.15
CA ASN A 50 -10.96 -11.03 27.93
C ASN A 50 -9.82 -10.12 28.38
N LYS A 51 -9.89 -8.81 28.10
CA LYS A 51 -8.91 -7.84 28.64
C LYS A 51 -8.89 -7.89 30.17
N HIS A 52 -10.06 -7.78 30.80
CA HIS A 52 -10.16 -7.86 32.25
C HIS A 52 -9.61 -9.19 32.80
N TRP A 53 -9.87 -10.30 32.11
CA TRP A 53 -9.29 -11.59 32.47
C TRP A 53 -7.76 -11.57 32.37
N HIS A 54 -7.18 -11.02 31.29
CA HIS A 54 -5.73 -10.89 31.15
C HIS A 54 -5.09 -10.00 32.23
N GLU A 55 -5.70 -8.87 32.57
CA GLU A 55 -5.22 -7.97 33.64
C GLU A 55 -5.15 -8.65 35.01
N ASN A 56 -6.12 -9.52 35.30
CA ASN A 56 -6.27 -10.16 36.61
C ASN A 56 -5.66 -11.56 36.69
N ASN A 57 -5.22 -12.14 35.56
CA ASN A 57 -4.66 -13.48 35.50
C ASN A 57 -3.27 -13.43 34.84
N ILE A 58 -2.24 -13.50 35.67
CA ILE A 58 -0.89 -13.82 35.23
C ILE A 58 -0.78 -15.34 35.25
N THR A 59 -0.79 -15.94 34.06
CA THR A 59 -0.74 -17.39 33.92
C THR A 59 0.67 -17.85 33.52
N ASN A 60 1.02 -19.08 33.91
CA ASN A 60 2.25 -19.71 33.40
C ASN A 60 2.13 -20.01 31.90
N PHE A 61 3.27 -20.16 31.24
CA PHE A 61 3.31 -20.47 29.82
C PHE A 61 2.70 -21.84 29.52
N SER A 62 2.23 -22.01 28.28
CA SER A 62 1.71 -23.28 27.78
C SER A 62 2.88 -24.22 27.48
N GLU A 63 2.87 -25.44 28.01
CA GLU A 63 3.86 -26.46 27.61
C GLU A 63 3.77 -26.81 26.12
N ALA A 64 2.57 -26.71 25.52
CA ALA A 64 2.37 -26.93 24.09
C ALA A 64 2.78 -25.72 23.23
N PHE A 65 2.87 -24.52 23.83
CA PHE A 65 3.27 -23.27 23.17
C PHE A 65 4.24 -22.53 24.09
N PRO A 66 5.49 -23.04 24.21
CA PRO A 66 6.46 -22.47 25.14
C PRO A 66 6.83 -21.03 24.75
N PRO A 67 7.35 -20.22 25.68
CA PRO A 67 7.79 -18.86 25.46
C PRO A 67 8.63 -18.68 24.19
N GLU A 68 9.62 -19.54 24.01
CA GLU A 68 10.54 -19.53 22.88
C GLU A 68 9.82 -19.80 21.54
N PHE A 69 8.82 -20.69 21.53
CA PHE A 69 7.98 -20.92 20.35
C PHE A 69 7.13 -19.70 20.03
N ILE A 70 6.49 -19.10 21.04
CA ILE A 70 5.65 -17.91 20.88
C ILE A 70 6.50 -16.74 20.38
N GLU A 71 7.66 -16.51 20.97
CA GLU A 71 8.60 -15.47 20.56
C GLU A 71 9.14 -15.71 19.16
N ASN A 72 9.55 -16.94 18.82
CA ASN A 72 9.96 -17.29 17.47
C ASN A 72 8.81 -17.11 16.45
N PHE A 73 7.58 -17.47 16.84
CA PHE A 73 6.41 -17.30 15.98
C PHE A 73 6.10 -15.81 15.71
N ILE A 74 6.12 -14.99 16.76
CA ILE A 74 5.88 -13.55 16.67
C ILE A 74 7.01 -12.87 15.89
N ASN A 75 8.27 -13.17 16.22
CA ASN A 75 9.41 -12.42 15.73
C ASN A 75 9.88 -12.90 14.34
N ASN A 76 9.82 -14.20 14.06
CA ASN A 76 10.41 -14.77 12.85
C ASN A 76 9.34 -15.32 11.90
N ILE A 77 8.44 -16.18 12.38
CA ILE A 77 7.43 -16.80 11.49
C ILE A 77 6.49 -15.75 10.90
N SER A 78 6.11 -14.74 11.68
CA SER A 78 5.26 -13.64 11.18
C SER A 78 5.97 -12.80 10.11
N ALA A 79 7.27 -12.52 10.29
CA ALA A 79 8.07 -11.80 9.30
C ALA A 79 8.29 -12.64 8.03
N GLU A 80 8.58 -13.92 8.17
CA GLU A 80 8.71 -14.88 7.05
C GLU A 80 7.41 -15.00 6.27
N TYR A 81 6.28 -15.14 6.96
CA TYR A 81 4.96 -15.18 6.33
C TYR A 81 4.64 -13.89 5.57
N MET A 82 4.96 -12.73 6.15
CA MET A 82 4.77 -11.43 5.49
C MET A 82 5.65 -11.29 4.25
N ASN A 83 6.92 -11.71 4.34
CA ASN A 83 7.82 -11.74 3.19
C ASN A 83 7.30 -12.69 2.11
N TRP A 84 6.89 -13.91 2.47
CA TRP A 84 6.29 -14.86 1.53
C TRP A 84 5.06 -14.27 0.82
N LYS A 85 4.17 -13.60 1.57
CA LYS A 85 2.98 -12.97 1.01
C LYS A 85 3.32 -11.83 0.05
N ILE A 86 4.30 -10.99 0.40
CA ILE A 86 4.79 -9.92 -0.49
C ILE A 86 5.39 -10.53 -1.76
N GLN A 87 6.21 -11.57 -1.64
CA GLN A 87 6.79 -12.24 -2.80
C GLN A 87 5.72 -12.85 -3.72
N HIS A 88 4.66 -13.39 -3.15
CA HIS A 88 3.52 -13.87 -3.93
C HIS A 88 2.79 -12.73 -4.67
N GLU A 89 2.61 -11.58 -4.02
CA GLU A 89 2.04 -10.39 -4.65
C GLU A 89 2.94 -9.83 -5.75
N VAL A 90 4.25 -9.71 -5.51
CA VAL A 90 5.24 -9.29 -6.51
C VAL A 90 5.19 -10.23 -7.72
N THR A 91 5.19 -11.55 -7.49
CA THR A 91 5.07 -12.56 -8.55
C THR A 91 3.77 -12.38 -9.35
N TYR A 92 2.65 -12.14 -8.66
CA TYR A 92 1.37 -11.87 -9.31
C TYR A 92 1.43 -10.62 -10.20
N TYR A 93 1.98 -9.51 -9.72
CA TYR A 93 2.09 -8.29 -10.52
C TYR A 93 3.08 -8.45 -11.68
N ASN A 94 4.23 -9.09 -11.47
CA ASN A 94 5.18 -9.39 -12.54
C ASN A 94 4.59 -10.28 -13.65
N SER A 95 3.60 -11.11 -13.33
CA SER A 95 2.87 -11.91 -14.32
C SER A 95 1.75 -11.14 -15.03
N SER A 96 1.49 -9.88 -14.65
CA SER A 96 0.43 -9.08 -15.26
C SER A 96 0.78 -8.66 -16.67
N LEU A 97 -0.23 -8.62 -17.55
CA LEU A 97 -0.05 -8.30 -18.96
C LEU A 97 0.45 -6.86 -19.13
N CYS A 98 1.53 -6.72 -19.89
CA CYS A 98 2.02 -5.45 -20.39
C CYS A 98 2.79 -5.71 -21.69
N VAL A 99 2.55 -4.86 -22.69
CA VAL A 99 3.25 -4.90 -23.97
C VAL A 99 3.98 -3.57 -24.16
N PHE A 100 5.31 -3.63 -24.16
CA PHE A 100 6.16 -2.51 -24.56
C PHE A 100 6.90 -2.89 -25.85
N GLU A 101 6.31 -2.54 -26.99
CA GLU A 101 6.95 -2.67 -28.30
C GLU A 101 7.77 -1.42 -28.65
N ASP A 102 7.13 -0.25 -28.50
CA ASP A 102 7.76 1.06 -28.68
C ASP A 102 6.96 2.11 -27.89
N PHE A 103 7.46 3.35 -27.86
CA PHE A 103 6.70 4.49 -27.37
C PHE A 103 5.56 4.83 -28.32
N ILE A 104 4.38 5.04 -27.74
CA ILE A 104 3.15 5.30 -28.49
C ILE A 104 2.90 6.81 -28.52
N ASP A 105 2.63 7.34 -29.72
CA ASP A 105 2.05 8.66 -29.88
C ASP A 105 0.56 8.60 -29.56
N ILE A 106 0.17 9.22 -28.45
CA ILE A 106 -1.22 9.22 -27.98
C ILE A 106 -1.85 10.57 -28.28
N PRO A 107 -3.12 10.59 -28.73
CA PRO A 107 -3.87 11.83 -28.92
C PRO A 107 -3.89 12.68 -27.65
N LEU A 108 -4.28 13.94 -27.82
CA LEU A 108 -4.34 14.93 -26.74
C LEU A 108 -5.01 14.35 -25.47
N MET A 109 -4.22 14.17 -24.41
CA MET A 109 -4.67 13.75 -23.10
C MET A 109 -5.13 14.98 -22.32
N SER A 110 -6.41 15.32 -22.44
CA SER A 110 -7.02 16.51 -21.84
C SER A 110 -8.46 16.25 -21.39
N ASP A 111 -8.87 16.92 -20.32
CA ASP A 111 -10.27 16.98 -19.87
C ASP A 111 -10.95 18.33 -20.22
N GLY A 112 -10.30 19.15 -21.05
CA GLY A 112 -10.76 20.47 -21.48
C GLY A 112 -10.09 21.62 -20.74
N GLU A 113 -9.64 21.42 -19.50
CA GLU A 113 -8.90 22.43 -18.72
C GLU A 113 -7.48 21.97 -18.40
N LEU A 114 -7.36 20.73 -17.91
CA LEU A 114 -6.09 20.08 -17.59
C LEU A 114 -5.65 19.23 -18.77
N ARG A 115 -4.38 19.32 -19.14
CA ARG A 115 -3.77 18.44 -20.14
C ARG A 115 -2.43 17.89 -19.68
N LEU A 116 -2.05 16.75 -20.26
CA LEU A 116 -0.71 16.19 -20.13
C LEU A 116 0.09 16.47 -21.39
N GLU A 117 1.25 17.10 -21.22
CA GLU A 117 2.21 17.33 -22.31
C GLU A 117 3.40 16.39 -22.13
N CYS A 118 3.60 15.47 -23.07
CA CYS A 118 4.75 14.57 -23.02
C CYS A 118 6.03 15.35 -23.32
N ILE A 119 6.92 15.43 -22.32
CA ILE A 119 8.20 16.15 -22.46
C ILE A 119 9.40 15.22 -22.62
N ALA A 120 9.27 13.94 -22.26
CA ALA A 120 10.31 12.96 -22.47
C ALA A 120 9.78 11.53 -22.55
N ARG A 121 10.48 10.72 -23.35
CA ARG A 121 10.38 9.26 -23.41
C ARG A 121 11.71 8.71 -22.93
N LYS A 122 11.68 7.98 -21.82
CA LYS A 122 12.88 7.42 -21.18
C LYS A 122 12.92 5.93 -21.49
N PRO A 123 13.86 5.46 -22.33
CA PRO A 123 14.04 4.02 -22.54
C PRO A 123 14.47 3.34 -21.23
N ALA A 124 14.25 2.03 -21.15
CA ALA A 124 14.71 1.21 -20.04
C ALA A 124 16.23 1.35 -19.82
N ILE A 125 16.65 1.26 -18.56
CA ILE A 125 18.07 1.22 -18.16
C ILE A 125 18.26 -0.07 -17.33
N PRO A 126 18.58 -1.19 -17.99
CA PRO A 126 18.66 -2.51 -17.35
C PRO A 126 19.63 -2.57 -16.16
N GLU A 127 20.74 -1.85 -16.23
CA GLU A 127 21.77 -1.82 -15.17
C GLU A 127 21.22 -1.24 -13.86
N LYS A 128 20.23 -0.35 -13.96
CA LYS A 128 19.50 0.24 -12.84
C LYS A 128 18.18 -0.46 -12.56
N LYS A 129 17.85 -1.53 -13.31
CA LYS A 129 16.55 -2.21 -13.30
C LYS A 129 15.36 -1.25 -13.58
N TRP A 130 15.62 -0.16 -14.29
CA TRP A 130 14.58 0.80 -14.66
C TRP A 130 13.91 0.36 -15.95
N VAL A 131 12.58 0.40 -15.98
CA VAL A 131 11.79 0.15 -17.19
C VAL A 131 11.64 1.42 -18.03
N SER A 132 11.13 1.27 -19.25
CA SER A 132 10.75 2.39 -20.08
C SER A 132 9.63 3.21 -19.45
N GLY A 133 9.62 4.52 -19.68
CA GLY A 133 8.59 5.40 -19.13
C GLY A 133 8.46 6.72 -19.87
N TYR A 134 7.42 7.47 -19.51
CA TYR A 134 7.13 8.78 -20.04
C TYR A 134 7.15 9.81 -18.92
N VAL A 135 7.60 11.01 -19.26
CA VAL A 135 7.54 12.19 -18.39
C VAL A 135 6.58 13.18 -19.02
N PHE A 136 5.63 13.65 -18.21
CA PHE A 136 4.61 14.60 -18.60
C PHE A 136 4.69 15.85 -17.73
N LYS A 137 4.50 17.01 -18.34
CA LYS A 137 4.04 18.19 -17.60
C LYS A 137 2.53 18.09 -17.44
N ILE A 138 2.06 18.47 -16.25
CA ILE A 138 0.65 18.68 -15.97
C ILE A 138 0.39 20.17 -16.21
N CYS A 139 -0.40 20.50 -17.23
CA CYS A 139 -0.67 21.87 -17.63
C CYS A 139 -2.14 22.21 -17.39
N MET A 140 -2.40 23.34 -16.74
CA MET A 140 -3.73 23.95 -16.57
C MET A 140 -3.75 25.26 -17.34
N ASN A 141 -4.52 25.33 -18.43
CA ASN A 141 -4.44 26.42 -19.41
C ASN A 141 -2.97 26.65 -19.84
N ASP A 142 -2.44 27.87 -19.76
CA ASP A 142 -1.05 28.17 -20.14
C ASP A 142 -0.02 27.91 -19.02
N ASN A 143 -0.46 27.44 -17.85
CA ASN A 143 0.43 27.24 -16.70
C ASN A 143 0.80 25.77 -16.51
N CYS A 144 2.10 25.48 -16.38
CA CYS A 144 2.58 24.21 -15.88
C CYS A 144 2.36 24.18 -14.35
N VAL A 145 1.58 23.22 -13.87
CA VAL A 145 1.21 23.11 -12.44
C VAL A 145 1.91 21.95 -11.73
N GLY A 146 2.60 21.10 -12.47
CA GLY A 146 3.33 19.97 -11.92
C GLY A 146 3.87 19.01 -12.98
N GLU A 147 4.30 17.84 -12.51
CA GLU A 147 4.87 16.78 -13.33
C GLU A 147 4.21 15.44 -13.01
N LEU A 148 4.13 14.58 -14.01
CA LEU A 148 3.72 13.20 -13.88
C LEU A 148 4.70 12.30 -14.62
N ASN A 149 5.11 11.22 -13.95
CA ASN A 149 5.95 10.17 -14.50
C ASN A 149 5.14 8.88 -14.55
N VAL A 150 5.19 8.18 -15.68
CA VAL A 150 4.59 6.84 -15.82
C VAL A 150 5.64 5.84 -16.33
N ARG A 151 5.75 4.70 -15.66
CA ARG A 151 6.64 3.60 -15.98
C ARG A 151 5.81 2.45 -16.55
N ILE A 152 6.26 1.87 -17.66
CA ILE A 152 5.52 0.84 -18.38
C ILE A 152 6.08 -0.53 -18.03
N GLY A 153 5.24 -1.39 -17.44
CA GLY A 153 5.59 -2.75 -17.05
C GLY A 153 5.35 -3.05 -15.58
N TYR A 154 5.78 -4.25 -15.19
CA TYR A 154 5.74 -4.74 -13.82
C TYR A 154 7.07 -5.42 -13.51
N THR A 155 7.71 -4.98 -12.43
CA THR A 155 8.96 -5.53 -11.92
C THR A 155 8.93 -5.49 -10.40
N ASP A 156 9.83 -6.22 -9.75
CA ASP A 156 10.00 -6.19 -8.30
C ASP A 156 10.20 -4.75 -7.78
N SER A 157 10.94 -3.92 -8.53
CA SER A 157 11.12 -2.52 -8.16
C SER A 157 9.82 -1.72 -8.29
N LEU A 158 9.04 -1.92 -9.36
CA LEU A 158 7.76 -1.23 -9.53
C LEU A 158 6.69 -1.67 -8.54
N TYR A 159 6.80 -2.85 -7.93
CA TYR A 159 5.92 -3.23 -6.83
C TYR A 159 6.02 -2.23 -5.66
N TYR A 160 7.22 -1.75 -5.33
CA TYR A 160 7.46 -0.77 -4.27
C TYR A 160 7.44 0.68 -4.78
N GLY A 161 7.97 0.94 -5.97
CA GLY A 161 8.10 2.28 -6.54
C GLY A 161 6.88 2.78 -7.31
N GLY A 162 5.95 1.89 -7.66
CA GLY A 162 4.76 2.19 -8.43
C GLY A 162 5.03 2.57 -9.89
N GLN A 163 4.02 2.44 -10.73
CA GLN A 163 4.10 2.85 -12.13
C GLN A 163 3.86 4.34 -12.30
N ILE A 164 3.03 4.96 -11.45
CA ILE A 164 2.70 6.39 -11.57
C ILE A 164 3.30 7.16 -10.40
N GLY A 165 4.14 8.15 -10.72
CA GLY A 165 4.60 9.17 -9.79
C GLY A 165 4.08 10.55 -10.24
N TYR A 166 3.70 11.40 -9.29
CA TYR A 166 3.22 12.76 -9.60
C TYR A 166 3.69 13.76 -8.55
N GLY A 167 3.87 15.01 -8.97
CA GLY A 167 4.16 16.14 -8.10
C GLY A 167 3.41 17.37 -8.59
N ILE A 168 2.77 18.09 -7.67
CA ILE A 168 2.10 19.37 -7.94
C ILE A 168 2.86 20.46 -7.18
N ASP A 169 3.20 21.53 -7.88
CA ASP A 169 3.89 22.67 -7.29
C ASP A 169 3.04 23.24 -6.15
N GLU A 170 3.70 23.71 -5.10
CA GLU A 170 3.06 24.01 -3.82
C GLU A 170 1.89 25.00 -3.96
N GLN A 171 2.04 26.02 -4.79
CA GLN A 171 1.02 27.03 -5.07
C GLN A 171 -0.23 26.52 -5.80
N TYR A 172 -0.19 25.32 -6.39
CA TYR A 172 -1.29 24.71 -7.14
C TYR A 172 -1.88 23.46 -6.46
N ARG A 173 -1.47 23.16 -5.22
CA ARG A 173 -2.00 22.02 -4.45
C ARG A 173 -3.44 22.28 -3.99
N GLY A 174 -4.14 21.20 -3.64
CA GLY A 174 -5.52 21.28 -3.14
C GLY A 174 -6.60 21.23 -4.22
N HIS A 175 -6.24 21.30 -5.50
CA HIS A 175 -7.18 21.29 -6.64
C HIS A 175 -7.36 19.93 -7.32
N HIS A 176 -6.85 18.86 -6.70
CA HIS A 176 -6.98 17.47 -7.19
C HIS A 176 -6.35 17.20 -8.57
N TYR A 177 -5.40 18.02 -8.98
CA TYR A 177 -4.72 17.88 -10.28
C TYR A 177 -4.00 16.54 -10.44
N SER A 178 -3.40 15.97 -9.38
CA SER A 178 -2.81 14.64 -9.44
C SER A 178 -3.82 13.55 -9.80
N GLU A 179 -5.03 13.62 -9.25
CA GLU A 179 -6.10 12.65 -9.55
C GLU A 179 -6.54 12.77 -11.01
N ARG A 180 -6.85 13.99 -11.46
CA ARG A 180 -7.26 14.28 -12.84
C ARG A 180 -6.17 13.84 -13.83
N ALA A 181 -4.91 14.18 -13.55
CA ALA A 181 -3.76 13.78 -14.36
C ALA A 181 -3.63 12.26 -14.48
N CYS A 182 -3.81 11.50 -13.39
CA CYS A 182 -3.79 10.03 -13.45
C CYS A 182 -4.90 9.49 -14.37
N ARG A 183 -6.12 10.06 -14.31
CA ARG A 183 -7.23 9.66 -15.19
C ARG A 183 -6.94 9.91 -16.67
N LEU A 184 -6.23 10.99 -16.99
CA LEU A 184 -5.83 11.30 -18.36
C LEU A 184 -4.83 10.29 -18.96
N LEU A 185 -4.11 9.52 -18.13
CA LEU A 185 -3.20 8.46 -18.60
C LEU A 185 -3.91 7.18 -19.04
N VAL A 186 -5.20 6.99 -18.72
CA VAL A 186 -5.91 5.73 -18.97
C VAL A 186 -5.76 5.24 -20.41
N PRO A 187 -5.91 6.09 -21.46
CA PRO A 187 -5.67 5.65 -22.84
C PRO A 187 -4.25 5.13 -23.09
N LEU A 188 -3.24 5.73 -22.46
CA LEU A 188 -1.84 5.30 -22.54
C LEU A 188 -1.59 3.96 -21.89
N LEU A 189 -2.11 3.78 -20.67
CA LEU A 189 -1.99 2.52 -19.95
C LEU A 189 -2.66 1.38 -20.72
N LYS A 190 -3.86 1.62 -21.26
CA LYS A 190 -4.57 0.65 -22.11
C LYS A 190 -3.82 0.34 -23.40
N ALA A 191 -3.21 1.33 -24.05
CA ALA A 191 -2.44 1.12 -25.27
C ALA A 191 -1.21 0.22 -25.04
N HIS A 192 -0.65 0.22 -23.82
CA HIS A 192 0.40 -0.71 -23.40
C HIS A 192 -0.12 -2.02 -22.79
N GLY A 193 -1.42 -2.31 -22.91
CA GLY A 193 -2.06 -3.53 -22.41
C GLY A 193 -2.16 -3.61 -20.89
N MET A 194 -2.00 -2.49 -20.16
CA MET A 194 -2.05 -2.46 -18.70
C MET A 194 -3.48 -2.29 -18.21
N GLU A 195 -4.05 -3.33 -17.62
CA GLU A 195 -5.40 -3.33 -17.03
C GLU A 195 -5.42 -2.84 -15.57
N LYS A 196 -4.25 -2.75 -14.94
CA LYS A 196 -4.09 -2.29 -13.56
C LYS A 196 -2.74 -1.59 -13.41
N VAL A 197 -2.61 -0.72 -12.43
CA VAL A 197 -1.33 -0.10 -12.08
C VAL A 197 -1.19 -0.02 -10.57
N LEU A 198 0.05 0.01 -10.09
CA LEU A 198 0.37 0.32 -8.72
C LEU A 198 0.72 1.81 -8.60
N ILE A 199 0.12 2.45 -7.62
CA ILE A 199 0.51 3.79 -7.16
C ILE A 199 1.02 3.62 -5.75
N THR A 200 2.27 3.98 -5.52
CA THR A 200 2.90 3.84 -4.21
C THR A 200 3.24 5.20 -3.63
N ASN A 201 3.20 5.29 -2.31
CA ASN A 201 3.54 6.51 -1.58
C ASN A 201 3.95 6.15 -0.16
N ASN A 202 4.87 6.96 0.38
CA ASN A 202 5.31 6.81 1.76
C ASN A 202 4.09 6.68 2.68
N HIS A 203 4.12 5.72 3.61
CA HIS A 203 2.97 5.39 4.46
C HIS A 203 2.38 6.58 5.25
N THR A 204 3.15 7.65 5.46
CA THR A 204 2.71 8.89 6.12
C THR A 204 2.12 9.94 5.17
N ASN A 205 2.24 9.77 3.85
CA ASN A 205 1.77 10.73 2.85
C ASN A 205 0.25 10.71 2.70
N LYS A 206 -0.44 11.46 3.56
CA LYS A 206 -1.92 11.56 3.56
C LYS A 206 -2.50 12.20 2.30
N ALA A 207 -1.76 13.08 1.62
CA ALA A 207 -2.22 13.70 0.39
C ALA A 207 -2.33 12.67 -0.74
N SER A 208 -1.28 11.87 -0.94
CA SER A 208 -1.26 10.81 -1.96
C SER A 208 -2.22 9.66 -1.66
N GLN A 209 -2.39 9.30 -0.38
CA GLN A 209 -3.44 8.35 0.06
C GLN A 209 -4.83 8.80 -0.41
N LYS A 210 -5.20 10.07 -0.13
CA LYS A 210 -6.49 10.63 -0.57
C LYS A 210 -6.64 10.65 -2.09
N THR A 211 -5.55 10.92 -2.83
CA THR A 211 -5.58 10.83 -4.30
C THR A 211 -5.88 9.40 -4.76
N CYS A 212 -5.23 8.40 -4.17
CA CYS A 212 -5.48 6.98 -4.50
C CYS A 212 -6.91 6.55 -4.17
N GLU A 213 -7.44 6.94 -3.00
CA GLU A 213 -8.82 6.67 -2.60
C GLU A 213 -9.83 7.25 -3.60
N ARG A 214 -9.62 8.50 -4.04
CA ARG A 214 -10.49 9.16 -5.02
C ARG A 214 -10.42 8.54 -6.41
N LEU A 215 -9.26 8.02 -6.80
CA LEU A 215 -9.13 7.22 -8.02
C LEU A 215 -9.93 5.91 -7.95
N GLY A 216 -10.37 5.51 -6.75
CA GLY A 216 -10.96 4.19 -6.49
C GLY A 216 -9.88 3.09 -6.40
N ALA A 217 -8.63 3.48 -6.14
CA ALA A 217 -7.54 2.53 -5.97
C ALA A 217 -7.66 1.84 -4.60
N ARG A 218 -7.43 0.52 -4.58
CA ARG A 218 -7.53 -0.30 -3.38
C ARG A 218 -6.17 -0.39 -2.71
N LEU A 219 -6.11 -0.08 -1.42
CA LEU A 219 -4.91 -0.34 -0.61
C LEU A 219 -4.70 -1.87 -0.51
N ILE A 220 -3.58 -2.35 -1.05
CA ILE A 220 -3.18 -3.75 -0.98
C ILE A 220 -2.44 -4.03 0.31
N ARG A 221 -1.50 -3.14 0.65
CA ARG A 221 -0.52 -3.36 1.72
C ARG A 221 0.17 -2.07 2.14
N VAL A 222 0.61 -2.03 3.40
CA VAL A 222 1.74 -1.19 3.83
C VAL A 222 2.97 -2.09 3.86
N ALA A 223 3.88 -1.94 2.89
CA ALA A 223 4.97 -2.87 2.64
C ALA A 223 6.30 -2.32 3.19
N PRO A 224 7.11 -3.12 3.90
CA PRO A 224 8.48 -2.78 4.19
C PRO A 224 9.28 -2.67 2.89
N VAL A 225 9.98 -1.56 2.72
CA VAL A 225 10.86 -1.33 1.58
C VAL A 225 12.13 -2.16 1.77
N PRO A 226 12.52 -3.01 0.81
CA PRO A 226 13.71 -3.83 0.95
C PRO A 226 14.97 -2.99 0.75
N GLN A 227 16.07 -3.39 1.41
CA GLN A 227 17.33 -2.64 1.42
C GLN A 227 17.96 -2.41 0.04
N TRP A 228 17.67 -3.29 -0.92
CA TRP A 228 18.20 -3.19 -2.28
C TRP A 228 17.48 -2.14 -3.15
N HIS A 229 16.36 -1.59 -2.68
CA HIS A 229 15.53 -0.69 -3.46
C HIS A 229 15.94 0.78 -3.26
N ASP A 230 15.94 1.59 -4.33
CA ASP A 230 16.33 3.01 -4.30
C ASP A 230 15.61 3.81 -3.19
N LEU A 231 14.30 3.63 -3.04
CA LEU A 231 13.51 4.22 -1.94
C LEU A 231 14.08 3.98 -0.54
N TYR A 232 14.77 2.86 -0.29
CA TYR A 232 15.41 2.60 0.99
C TYR A 232 16.58 3.55 1.24
N GLU A 233 17.37 3.83 0.19
CA GLU A 233 18.46 4.81 0.21
C GLU A 233 17.93 6.23 0.39
N GLU A 234 16.75 6.53 -0.18
CA GLU A 234 16.01 7.79 0.02
C GLU A 234 15.43 7.94 1.44
N GLY A 235 15.57 6.92 2.30
CA GLY A 235 15.13 6.94 3.69
C GLY A 235 13.72 6.38 3.93
N ASN A 236 13.02 5.94 2.89
CA ASN A 236 11.73 5.28 3.06
C ASN A 236 11.92 3.88 3.66
N ARG A 237 11.01 3.52 4.56
CA ARG A 237 10.98 2.20 5.21
C ARG A 237 9.68 1.46 5.00
N LEU A 238 8.59 2.21 4.80
CA LEU A 238 7.26 1.69 4.58
C LEU A 238 6.57 2.48 3.46
N GLU A 239 6.03 1.75 2.49
CA GLU A 239 5.26 2.28 1.37
C GLU A 239 3.85 1.74 1.41
N ASN A 240 2.86 2.59 1.18
CA ASN A 240 1.53 2.13 0.81
C ASN A 240 1.56 1.62 -0.63
N ILE A 241 1.03 0.42 -0.86
CA ILE A 241 0.89 -0.16 -2.19
C ILE A 241 -0.59 -0.12 -2.57
N PHE A 242 -0.98 0.80 -3.47
CA PHE A 242 -2.35 0.87 -3.98
C PHE A 242 -2.44 0.25 -5.37
N GLU A 243 -3.47 -0.56 -5.61
CA GLU A 243 -3.82 -1.05 -6.93
C GLU A 243 -4.97 -0.23 -7.51
N TRP A 244 -4.75 0.38 -8.66
CA TRP A 244 -5.78 1.06 -9.42
C TRP A 244 -6.11 0.26 -10.68
N LYS A 245 -7.37 -0.19 -10.79
CA LYS A 245 -7.87 -0.88 -11.98
C LYS A 245 -8.20 0.13 -13.07
N ILE A 246 -7.72 -0.13 -14.28
CA ILE A 246 -7.90 0.72 -15.45
C ILE A 246 -9.17 0.28 -16.17
N ASN A 247 -10.28 0.96 -15.90
CA ASN A 247 -11.59 0.72 -16.54
C ASN A 247 -11.73 1.43 -17.87
#